data_AF-A0AAV8VBX6-F1
#
_entry.id   AF-A0AAV8VBX6-F1
#
_cell.length_a   1.000
_cell.length_b   1.000
_cell.length_c   1.000
_cell.angle_alpha   90.00
_cell.angle_beta   90.00
_cell.angle_gamma   90.00
#
_symmetry.space_group_name_H-M   'P 1'
#
loop_
_entity.id
_entity.type
_entity.pdbx_description
1 polymer ?
#
loop_
_entity_poly.entity_id
_entity_poly.type
_entity_poly.pdbx_seq_one_letter_code
_entity_poly.pdbx_strand_id
1 'polypeptide(L)'
;MDILNVNAGIYFDDAVTSAEKHTHQAYASTSLNNNDEIRIPIQQQDLYTLPNESSLYIKGKLLKTDNTPSRTAKFVNNGVMLLFDEIRYEIGGYVIDRIRNPGLTSIIKGYVSFNKNAAQFLQNSGWFLSNNEQSNIVDDNGNFNVVIDLSTIFGFCEDYRKIILNMRQELVLIRSNSDTNAIINSTKNEGKNMALVRKAAKAVSPTGYSSSASSSSSADFPRPSQDNFITMIEEEFRRREEFNRQMDEKMGNITKKIRGIDDHISRVKGGEEVFEGS
;
A
#
# COMPACT_ATOMS: atom_id res chain seq x y z
N MET A 1 -18.99 -5.85 -32.86
CA MET A 1 -18.50 -6.80 -31.86
C MET A 1 -17.17 -7.31 -32.37
N ASP A 2 -16.08 -7.02 -31.67
CA ASP A 2 -14.77 -7.57 -32.03
C ASP A 2 -14.64 -8.97 -31.44
N ILE A 3 -14.38 -9.96 -32.29
CA ILE A 3 -14.13 -11.35 -31.91
C ILE A 3 -12.71 -11.44 -31.37
N LEU A 4 -12.58 -11.98 -30.15
CA LEU A 4 -11.28 -12.21 -29.50
C LEU A 4 -10.47 -13.23 -30.30
N ASN A 5 -9.34 -12.79 -30.88
CA ASN A 5 -8.42 -13.66 -31.61
C ASN A 5 -7.37 -14.26 -30.67
N VAL A 6 -7.58 -15.52 -30.27
CA VAL A 6 -6.69 -16.29 -29.38
C VAL A 6 -5.31 -16.60 -29.99
N ASN A 7 -5.16 -16.45 -31.31
CA ASN A 7 -3.90 -16.67 -32.02
C ASN A 7 -3.14 -15.37 -32.32
N ALA A 8 -3.61 -14.23 -31.82
CA ALA A 8 -2.88 -12.98 -31.95
C ALA A 8 -1.51 -13.09 -31.27
N GLY A 9 -0.46 -12.65 -31.97
CA GLY A 9 0.89 -12.60 -31.41
C GLY A 9 0.95 -11.72 -30.16
N ILE A 10 1.87 -12.03 -29.26
CA ILE A 10 2.09 -11.22 -28.05
C ILE A 10 2.59 -9.83 -28.49
N TYR A 11 1.78 -8.80 -28.21
CA TYR A 11 2.16 -7.41 -28.41
C TYR A 11 2.76 -6.88 -27.11
N PHE A 12 4.03 -6.49 -27.16
CA PHE A 12 4.69 -5.80 -26.07
C PHE A 12 4.59 -4.29 -26.33
N ASP A 13 3.98 -3.57 -25.39
CA ASP A 13 3.83 -2.11 -25.41
C ASP A 13 4.80 -1.50 -24.40
N ASP A 14 5.82 -0.81 -24.88
CA ASP A 14 6.84 -0.15 -24.07
C ASP A 14 6.51 1.34 -23.79
N ALA A 15 5.26 1.77 -24.02
CA ALA A 15 4.87 3.18 -23.83
C ALA A 15 5.00 3.67 -22.36
N VAL A 16 4.94 2.78 -21.37
CA VAL A 16 5.15 3.08 -19.95
C VAL A 16 6.37 2.32 -19.45
N THR A 17 7.48 3.04 -19.25
CA THR A 17 8.77 2.44 -18.88
C THR A 17 9.03 2.44 -17.38
N SER A 18 8.40 3.34 -16.62
CA SER A 18 8.55 3.43 -15.17
C SER A 18 7.35 4.12 -14.51
N ALA A 19 7.20 3.91 -13.20
CA ALA A 19 6.24 4.60 -12.35
C ALA A 19 6.96 5.12 -11.09
N GLU A 20 6.61 6.32 -10.64
CA GLU A 20 7.16 6.94 -9.44
C GLU A 20 6.03 7.30 -8.46
N LYS A 21 6.32 7.23 -7.16
CA LYS A 21 5.37 7.65 -6.12
C LYS A 21 5.50 9.13 -5.81
N HIS A 22 4.48 9.90 -6.18
CA HIS A 22 4.38 11.31 -5.79
C HIS A 22 3.51 11.50 -4.55
N THR A 23 3.94 12.39 -3.65
CA THR A 23 3.21 12.70 -2.43
C THR A 23 2.35 13.94 -2.61
N HIS A 24 1.04 13.79 -2.42
CA HIS A 24 0.09 14.90 -2.35
C HIS A 24 -0.33 15.15 -0.90
N GLN A 25 -0.40 16.42 -0.49
CA GLN A 25 -0.77 16.82 0.87
C GLN A 25 -2.20 17.36 0.89
N ALA A 26 -2.83 17.30 2.05
CA ALA A 26 -4.09 18.02 2.27
C ALA A 26 -3.89 19.53 2.13
N TYR A 27 -4.96 20.27 1.82
CA TYR A 27 -4.88 21.74 1.78
C TYR A 27 -4.29 22.31 3.08
N ALA A 28 -3.42 23.30 2.93
CA ALA A 28 -2.70 23.90 4.05
C ALA A 28 -3.63 24.59 5.06
N SER A 29 -4.78 25.09 4.58
CA SER A 29 -5.80 25.77 5.39
C SER A 29 -6.67 24.83 6.21
N THR A 30 -6.70 23.53 5.89
CA THR A 30 -7.55 22.57 6.60
C THR A 30 -7.01 22.35 8.01
N SER A 31 -7.86 22.21 9.03
CA SER A 31 -7.44 21.58 10.28
C SER A 31 -7.59 20.07 10.18
N LEU A 32 -6.87 19.31 11.01
CA LEU A 32 -6.99 17.84 11.03
C LEU A 32 -7.72 17.37 12.30
N ASN A 33 -8.59 18.20 12.88
CA ASN A 33 -9.31 17.91 14.12
C ASN A 33 -10.54 17.04 13.87
N ASN A 34 -11.14 16.54 14.96
CA ASN A 34 -12.37 15.77 14.88
C ASN A 34 -13.51 16.59 14.24
N ASN A 35 -14.33 15.96 13.40
CA ASN A 35 -15.37 16.56 12.56
C ASN A 35 -14.86 17.40 11.36
N ASP A 36 -13.56 17.51 11.15
CA ASP A 36 -13.05 18.23 9.99
C ASP A 36 -13.15 17.41 8.71
N GLU A 37 -13.39 18.11 7.60
CA GLU A 37 -13.27 17.58 6.26
C GLU A 37 -11.85 17.84 5.73
N ILE A 38 -11.13 16.76 5.46
CA ILE A 38 -9.76 16.75 4.96
C ILE A 38 -9.78 16.43 3.47
N ARG A 39 -9.35 17.38 2.65
CA ARG A 39 -9.26 17.21 1.19
C ARG A 39 -7.81 17.17 0.73
N ILE A 40 -7.46 16.12 -0.01
CA ILE A 40 -6.14 15.92 -0.64
C ILE A 40 -6.34 16.02 -2.16
N PRO A 41 -5.97 17.14 -2.77
CA PRO A 41 -6.16 17.34 -4.19
C PRO A 41 -4.95 16.88 -5.02
N ILE A 42 -5.24 16.35 -6.21
CA ILE A 42 -4.27 16.09 -7.26
C ILE A 42 -4.67 17.02 -8.42
N GLN A 43 -4.04 18.20 -8.46
CA GLN A 43 -4.43 19.30 -9.38
C GLN A 43 -3.54 19.40 -10.62
N GLN A 44 -2.48 18.61 -10.72
CA GLN A 44 -1.53 18.71 -11.83
C GLN A 44 -2.16 18.14 -13.10
N GLN A 45 -2.38 19.02 -14.08
CA GLN A 45 -3.06 18.71 -15.33
C GLN A 45 -2.23 17.80 -16.25
N ASP A 46 -0.93 17.66 -15.99
CA ASP A 46 0.00 16.82 -16.75
C ASP A 46 0.37 15.51 -16.01
N LEU A 47 -0.35 15.18 -14.93
CA LEU A 47 -0.03 13.99 -14.14
C LEU A 47 -0.84 12.78 -14.63
N TYR A 48 -0.10 11.70 -14.91
CA TYR A 48 -0.67 10.38 -15.14
C TYR A 48 -0.68 9.63 -13.83
N THR A 49 -1.86 9.18 -13.42
CA THR A 49 -2.04 8.58 -12.10
C THR A 49 -2.63 7.19 -12.22
N LEU A 50 -2.22 6.32 -11.32
CA LEU A 50 -2.68 4.96 -11.24
C LEU A 50 -3.36 4.73 -9.88
N PRO A 51 -4.70 4.86 -9.80
CA PRO A 51 -5.42 4.79 -8.53
C PRO A 51 -5.28 3.45 -7.81
N ASN A 52 -5.11 2.34 -8.53
CA ASN A 52 -5.00 1.02 -7.90
C ASN A 52 -3.70 0.81 -7.12
N GLU A 53 -2.64 1.54 -7.47
CA GLU A 53 -1.35 1.52 -6.78
C GLU A 53 -1.12 2.75 -5.89
N SER A 54 -2.17 3.56 -5.72
CA SER A 54 -2.14 4.72 -4.83
C SER A 54 -2.40 4.28 -3.39
N SER A 55 -1.69 4.92 -2.45
CA SER A 55 -1.81 4.65 -1.02
C SER A 55 -2.02 5.94 -0.24
N LEU A 56 -2.80 5.85 0.84
CA LEU A 56 -3.01 6.90 1.82
C LEU A 56 -1.94 6.81 2.92
N TYR A 57 -1.17 7.87 3.11
CA TYR A 57 -0.18 7.97 4.17
C TYR A 57 -0.72 8.79 5.34
N ILE A 58 -0.82 8.18 6.52
CA ILE A 58 -1.31 8.82 7.73
C ILE A 58 -0.23 8.76 8.79
N LYS A 59 0.04 9.89 9.43
CA LYS A 59 0.89 9.94 10.60
C LYS A 59 0.24 10.77 11.69
N GLY A 60 0.56 10.45 12.92
CA GLY A 60 0.02 11.16 14.06
C GLY A 60 0.69 10.74 15.36
N LYS A 61 0.07 11.19 16.45
CA LYS A 61 0.51 10.93 17.81
C LYS A 61 -0.68 10.57 18.69
N LEU A 62 -0.50 9.51 19.48
CA LEU A 62 -1.37 9.08 20.56
C LEU A 62 -1.14 9.97 21.78
N LEU A 63 -2.22 10.61 22.24
CA LEU A 63 -2.21 11.52 23.37
C LEU A 63 -3.14 11.02 24.46
N LYS A 64 -2.72 11.18 25.71
CA LYS A 64 -3.59 11.03 26.88
C LYS A 64 -4.46 12.27 27.05
N THR A 65 -5.36 12.25 28.04
CA THR A 65 -6.23 13.39 28.39
C THR A 65 -5.46 14.67 28.72
N ASP A 66 -4.23 14.53 29.23
CA ASP A 66 -3.34 15.64 29.61
C ASP A 66 -2.45 16.13 28.44
N ASN A 67 -2.72 15.68 27.21
CA ASN A 67 -1.93 15.94 26.00
C ASN A 67 -0.47 15.43 26.06
N THR A 68 -0.15 14.55 27.01
CA THR A 68 1.14 13.84 27.02
C THR A 68 1.06 12.60 26.13
N PRO A 69 2.20 12.08 25.63
CA PRO A 69 2.18 10.89 24.79
C PRO A 69 1.68 9.66 25.55
N SER A 70 0.74 8.92 24.97
CA SER A 70 0.34 7.63 25.55
C SER A 70 1.29 6.53 25.10
N ARG A 71 1.84 5.80 26.09
CA ARG A 71 2.68 4.60 25.90
C ARG A 71 1.91 3.29 26.07
N THR A 72 0.68 3.37 26.56
CA THR A 72 -0.12 2.18 26.93
C THR A 72 -1.29 1.95 25.98
N ALA A 73 -1.72 2.99 25.27
CA ALA A 73 -2.73 2.92 24.24
C ALA A 73 -2.24 2.12 23.04
N LYS A 74 -3.07 1.17 22.60
CA LYS A 74 -2.82 0.34 21.42
C LYS A 74 -3.94 0.53 20.42
N PHE A 75 -3.62 0.45 19.14
CA PHE A 75 -4.65 0.47 18.11
C PHE A 75 -5.43 -0.85 18.09
N VAL A 76 -6.74 -0.76 17.84
CA VAL A 76 -7.52 -1.92 17.40
C VAL A 76 -7.05 -2.36 16.02
N ASN A 77 -7.42 -3.58 15.61
CA ASN A 77 -7.24 -4.01 14.23
C ASN A 77 -7.91 -3.00 13.27
N ASN A 78 -7.17 -2.52 12.28
CA ASN A 78 -7.58 -1.46 11.35
C ASN A 78 -7.99 -0.14 12.03
N GLY A 79 -7.44 0.15 13.22
CA GLY A 79 -7.82 1.28 14.06
C GLY A 79 -7.64 2.65 13.38
N VAL A 80 -6.67 2.79 12.48
CA VAL A 80 -6.44 4.06 11.78
C VAL A 80 -7.61 4.42 10.86
N MET A 81 -8.24 3.44 10.19
CA MET A 81 -9.41 3.71 9.35
C MET A 81 -10.68 4.00 10.17
N LEU A 82 -10.74 3.56 11.43
CA LEU A 82 -11.83 3.90 12.34
C LEU A 82 -11.79 5.37 12.82
N LEU A 83 -10.74 6.12 12.49
CA LEU A 83 -10.68 7.56 12.75
C LEU A 83 -11.55 8.38 11.78
N PHE A 84 -12.04 7.78 10.70
CA PHE A 84 -12.82 8.46 9.67
C PHE A 84 -14.24 7.91 9.61
N ASP A 85 -15.21 8.83 9.52
CA ASP A 85 -16.63 8.49 9.36
C ASP A 85 -17.01 8.33 7.89
N GLU A 86 -16.32 9.04 6.99
CA GLU A 86 -16.57 8.94 5.55
C GLU A 86 -15.27 9.14 4.77
N ILE A 87 -15.14 8.43 3.66
CA ILE A 87 -14.09 8.65 2.67
C ILE A 87 -14.72 8.67 1.26
N ARG A 88 -14.31 9.63 0.44
CA ARG A 88 -14.81 9.84 -0.92
C ARG A 88 -13.65 10.00 -1.88
N TYR A 89 -13.78 9.39 -3.04
CA TYR A 89 -12.87 9.59 -4.15
C TYR A 89 -13.62 10.32 -5.27
N GLU A 90 -13.14 11.52 -5.61
CA GLU A 90 -13.76 12.42 -6.57
C GLU A 90 -12.85 12.57 -7.80
N ILE A 91 -13.38 12.41 -9.00
CA ILE A 91 -12.68 12.69 -10.27
C ILE A 91 -13.47 13.76 -11.02
N GLY A 92 -12.82 14.85 -11.41
CA GLY A 92 -13.46 15.94 -12.15
C GLY A 92 -14.61 16.60 -11.39
N GLY A 93 -14.64 16.50 -10.06
CA GLY A 93 -15.74 16.98 -9.21
C GLY A 93 -16.91 16.01 -9.04
N TYR A 94 -16.87 14.83 -9.67
CA TYR A 94 -17.87 13.78 -9.48
C TYR A 94 -17.38 12.74 -8.48
N VAL A 95 -18.23 12.36 -7.54
CA VAL A 95 -17.96 11.27 -6.58
C VAL A 95 -18.03 9.94 -7.33
N ILE A 96 -16.89 9.27 -7.46
CA ILE A 96 -16.78 7.97 -8.12
C ILE A 96 -17.04 6.85 -7.14
N ASP A 97 -16.46 6.97 -5.95
CA ASP A 97 -16.66 6.00 -4.88
C ASP A 97 -16.82 6.75 -3.54
N ARG A 98 -17.72 6.25 -2.69
CA ARG A 98 -18.03 6.80 -1.37
C ARG A 98 -18.26 5.66 -0.41
N ILE A 99 -17.50 5.67 0.67
CA ILE A 99 -17.62 4.70 1.74
C ILE A 99 -17.91 5.43 3.04
N ARG A 100 -19.06 5.09 3.63
CA ARG A 100 -19.41 5.49 4.99
C ARG A 100 -18.88 4.44 5.96
N ASN A 101 -18.35 4.89 7.09
CA ASN A 101 -17.68 4.09 8.12
C ASN A 101 -16.57 3.21 7.56
N PRO A 102 -15.56 3.79 6.87
CA PRO A 102 -14.52 3.02 6.19
C PRO A 102 -13.78 2.04 7.09
N GLY A 103 -13.61 2.35 8.38
CA GLY A 103 -13.00 1.42 9.34
C GLY A 103 -13.74 0.08 9.47
N LEU A 104 -15.08 0.09 9.60
CA LEU A 104 -15.87 -1.15 9.70
C LEU A 104 -15.95 -1.89 8.36
N THR A 105 -16.16 -1.15 7.27
CA THR A 105 -16.27 -1.71 5.92
C THR A 105 -14.99 -2.43 5.50
N SER A 106 -13.83 -1.80 5.72
CA SER A 106 -12.53 -2.42 5.41
C SER A 106 -12.17 -3.56 6.37
N ILE A 107 -12.67 -3.58 7.61
CA ILE A 107 -12.57 -4.76 8.49
C ILE A 107 -13.34 -5.95 7.90
N ILE A 108 -14.60 -5.74 7.51
CA ILE A 108 -15.42 -6.80 6.92
C ILE A 108 -14.77 -7.32 5.63
N LYS A 109 -14.34 -6.41 4.75
CA LYS A 109 -13.62 -6.74 3.51
C LYS A 109 -12.34 -7.52 3.82
N GLY A 110 -11.54 -7.08 4.78
CA GLY A 110 -10.27 -7.70 5.11
C GLY A 110 -10.43 -9.13 5.64
N TYR A 111 -11.43 -9.39 6.49
CA TYR A 111 -11.67 -10.75 6.99
C TYR A 111 -12.17 -11.72 5.91
N VAL A 112 -12.93 -11.22 4.93
CA VAL A 112 -13.48 -12.06 3.84
C VAL A 112 -12.45 -12.26 2.72
N SER A 113 -11.68 -11.23 2.38
CA SER A 113 -10.86 -11.20 1.17
C SER A 113 -9.37 -11.46 1.41
N PHE A 114 -8.81 -11.12 2.58
CA PHE A 114 -7.37 -11.23 2.79
C PHE A 114 -6.96 -12.65 3.19
N ASN A 115 -6.06 -13.23 2.40
CA ASN A 115 -5.35 -14.43 2.80
C ASN A 115 -4.26 -14.09 3.83
N LYS A 116 -3.68 -15.11 4.48
CA LYS A 116 -2.65 -14.91 5.52
C LYS A 116 -1.43 -14.11 5.04
N ASN A 117 -1.02 -14.30 3.79
CA ASN A 117 0.14 -13.59 3.22
C ASN A 117 -0.19 -12.11 3.01
N ALA A 118 -1.35 -11.79 2.42
CA ALA A 118 -1.84 -10.42 2.25
C ALA A 118 -1.97 -9.72 3.60
N ALA A 119 -2.53 -10.41 4.59
CA ALA A 119 -2.67 -9.90 5.95
C ALA A 119 -1.31 -9.59 6.61
N GLN A 120 -0.25 -10.36 6.33
CA GLN A 120 1.11 -10.05 6.80
C GLN A 120 1.68 -8.79 6.15
N PHE A 121 1.42 -8.56 4.86
CA PHE A 121 1.84 -7.33 4.18
C PHE A 121 1.11 -6.08 4.71
N LEU A 122 -0.12 -6.24 5.19
CA LEU A 122 -0.96 -5.16 5.71
C LEU A 122 -0.73 -4.85 7.20
N GLN A 123 0.26 -5.46 7.85
CA GLN A 123 0.59 -5.16 9.25
C GLN A 123 0.93 -3.67 9.46
N ASN A 124 1.63 -3.05 8.51
CA ASN A 124 1.92 -1.61 8.55
C ASN A 124 0.67 -0.74 8.36
N SER A 125 -0.37 -1.29 7.72
CA SER A 125 -1.70 -0.65 7.59
C SER A 125 -2.55 -0.79 8.86
N GLY A 126 -2.02 -1.46 9.89
CA GLY A 126 -2.73 -1.75 11.13
C GLY A 126 -3.55 -3.03 11.09
N TRP A 127 -3.29 -3.94 10.14
CA TRP A 127 -3.95 -5.25 10.07
C TRP A 127 -3.20 -6.32 10.87
N PHE A 128 -3.79 -6.81 11.96
CA PHE A 128 -3.15 -7.78 12.86
C PHE A 128 -3.78 -9.18 12.71
N LEU A 129 -2.98 -10.22 12.46
CA LEU A 129 -3.50 -11.59 12.27
C LEU A 129 -3.94 -12.25 13.58
N SER A 130 -3.29 -11.90 14.68
CA SER A 130 -3.54 -12.49 15.99
C SER A 130 -3.70 -11.40 17.05
N ASN A 131 -4.62 -11.62 17.99
CA ASN A 131 -4.86 -10.71 19.11
C ASN A 131 -3.62 -10.52 20.01
N ASN A 132 -2.63 -11.42 19.91
CA ASN A 132 -1.39 -11.38 20.68
C ASN A 132 -0.24 -10.67 19.95
N GLU A 133 -0.39 -10.41 18.65
CA GLU A 133 0.55 -9.58 17.89
C GLU A 133 0.29 -8.14 18.28
N GLN A 134 1.11 -7.65 19.21
CA GLN A 134 1.01 -6.30 19.73
C GLN A 134 1.10 -5.31 18.55
N SER A 135 0.25 -4.30 18.53
CA SER A 135 0.25 -3.22 17.54
C SER A 135 1.62 -2.52 17.52
N ASN A 136 2.55 -3.02 16.72
CA ASN A 136 3.93 -2.51 16.64
C ASN A 136 4.03 -1.23 15.77
N ILE A 137 2.89 -0.59 15.51
CA ILE A 137 2.80 0.61 14.67
C ILE A 137 3.00 1.91 15.47
N VAL A 138 3.11 1.81 16.80
CA VAL A 138 3.28 2.95 17.72
C VAL A 138 4.66 2.87 18.37
N ASP A 139 5.42 3.97 18.34
CA ASP A 139 6.70 4.07 19.03
C ASP A 139 6.54 4.36 20.55
N ASP A 140 7.63 4.26 21.32
CA ASP A 140 7.65 4.59 22.76
C ASP A 140 7.28 6.05 23.08
N ASN A 141 7.25 6.90 22.06
CA ASN A 141 6.88 8.31 22.12
C ASN A 141 5.44 8.56 21.67
N GLY A 142 4.64 7.51 21.43
CA GLY A 142 3.26 7.57 20.99
C GLY A 142 3.06 7.99 19.53
N ASN A 143 4.11 8.14 18.74
CA ASN A 143 4.01 8.46 17.32
C ASN A 143 3.71 7.19 16.52
N PHE A 144 2.95 7.35 15.44
CA PHE A 144 2.67 6.29 14.48
C PHE A 144 2.76 6.81 13.05
N ASN A 145 3.16 5.92 12.14
CA ASN A 145 3.18 6.15 10.70
C ASN A 145 2.57 4.93 9.98
N VAL A 146 1.53 5.16 9.20
CA VAL A 146 0.75 4.09 8.58
C VAL A 146 0.53 4.39 7.11
N VAL A 147 0.65 3.37 6.28
CA VAL A 147 0.35 3.43 4.84
C VAL A 147 -0.81 2.47 4.59
N ILE A 148 -1.86 2.96 3.94
CA ILE A 148 -3.07 2.19 3.64
C ILE A 148 -3.32 2.25 2.16
N ASP A 149 -3.30 1.12 1.47
CA ASP A 149 -3.52 1.09 0.03
C ASP A 149 -4.98 1.41 -0.31
N LEU A 150 -5.21 2.28 -1.29
CA LEU A 150 -6.56 2.70 -1.64
C LEU A 150 -7.42 1.54 -2.17
N SER A 151 -6.81 0.51 -2.76
CA SER A 151 -7.46 -0.74 -3.18
C SER A 151 -8.04 -1.54 -2.01
N THR A 152 -7.48 -1.41 -0.81
CA THR A 152 -8.04 -2.05 0.40
C THR A 152 -9.29 -1.35 0.91
N ILE A 153 -9.48 -0.08 0.54
CA ILE A 153 -10.60 0.75 0.98
C ILE A 153 -11.67 0.79 -0.10
N PHE A 154 -11.34 1.32 -1.28
CA PHE A 154 -12.27 1.58 -2.39
C PHE A 154 -12.41 0.39 -3.32
N GLY A 155 -13.64 0.15 -3.80
CA GLY A 155 -13.88 -0.82 -4.86
C GLY A 155 -13.36 -0.31 -6.20
N PHE A 156 -13.51 1.00 -6.44
CA PHE A 156 -12.96 1.63 -7.65
C PHE A 156 -11.45 1.41 -7.79
N CYS A 157 -10.68 1.67 -6.71
CA CYS A 157 -9.23 1.48 -6.73
C CYS A 157 -8.81 0.00 -6.75
N GLU A 158 -9.69 -0.94 -6.40
CA GLU A 158 -9.39 -2.37 -6.52
C GLU A 158 -9.53 -2.87 -7.97
N ASP A 159 -10.60 -2.45 -8.65
CA ASP A 159 -10.96 -2.96 -9.97
C ASP A 159 -10.38 -2.13 -11.12
N TYR A 160 -10.21 -0.82 -10.94
CA TYR A 160 -9.78 0.09 -11.99
C TYR A 160 -8.26 0.12 -12.13
N ARG A 161 -7.72 -0.71 -13.03
CA ARG A 161 -6.28 -0.85 -13.31
C ARG A 161 -5.77 0.00 -14.48
N LYS A 162 -6.54 1.02 -14.89
CA LYS A 162 -6.16 1.91 -15.98
C LYS A 162 -5.61 3.21 -15.44
N ILE A 163 -4.71 3.82 -16.20
CA ILE A 163 -4.16 5.14 -15.90
C ILE A 163 -5.26 6.20 -16.12
N ILE A 164 -5.35 7.14 -15.19
CA ILE A 164 -6.15 8.36 -15.35
C ILE A 164 -5.23 9.45 -15.89
N LEU A 165 -5.63 10.05 -17.01
CA LEU A 165 -4.89 11.10 -17.72
C LEU A 165 -5.56 12.44 -17.51
N ASN A 166 -4.80 13.45 -17.05
CA ASN A 166 -5.17 14.86 -17.08
C ASN A 166 -6.50 15.21 -16.39
N MET A 167 -6.93 14.38 -15.43
CA MET A 167 -8.15 14.62 -14.66
C MET A 167 -7.80 15.04 -13.24
N ARG A 168 -8.41 16.13 -12.78
CA ARG A 168 -8.37 16.54 -11.38
C ARG A 168 -8.98 15.44 -10.51
N GLN A 169 -8.26 15.03 -9.48
CA GLN A 169 -8.75 14.08 -8.48
C GLN A 169 -8.73 14.73 -7.10
N GLU A 170 -9.67 14.36 -6.25
CA GLU A 170 -9.67 14.71 -4.83
C GLU A 170 -10.01 13.48 -3.99
N LEU A 171 -9.16 13.21 -3.01
CA LEU A 171 -9.49 12.30 -1.91
C LEU A 171 -10.03 13.14 -0.76
N VAL A 172 -11.26 12.86 -0.35
CA VAL A 172 -11.93 13.57 0.75
C VAL A 172 -12.14 12.60 1.90
N LEU A 173 -11.70 12.99 3.09
CA LEU A 173 -11.85 12.23 4.33
C LEU A 173 -12.62 13.09 5.33
N ILE A 174 -13.63 12.53 5.97
CA ILE A 174 -14.34 13.17 7.08
C ILE A 174 -13.86 12.51 8.37
N ARG A 175 -13.18 13.28 9.23
CA ARG A 175 -12.69 12.75 10.51
C ARG A 175 -13.86 12.56 11.48
N SER A 176 -13.89 11.42 12.15
CA SER A 176 -14.91 11.10 13.14
C SER A 176 -14.93 12.10 14.29
N ASN A 177 -16.07 12.21 14.96
CA ASN A 177 -16.24 13.09 16.11
C ASN A 177 -15.43 12.64 17.34
N SER A 178 -14.96 11.39 17.38
CA SER A 178 -14.19 10.82 18.48
C SER A 178 -13.22 9.74 17.99
N ASP A 179 -12.06 9.65 18.64
CA ASP A 179 -11.05 8.62 18.34
C ASP A 179 -11.23 7.34 19.19
N THR A 180 -12.31 7.25 19.98
CA THR A 180 -12.53 6.20 20.99
C THR A 180 -12.54 4.79 20.41
N ASN A 181 -13.03 4.64 19.18
CA ASN A 181 -13.17 3.35 18.49
C ASN A 181 -11.85 2.83 17.93
N ALA A 182 -10.87 3.70 17.72
CA ALA A 182 -9.58 3.32 17.15
C ALA A 182 -8.61 2.71 18.17
N ILE A 183 -8.87 2.87 19.48
CA ILE A 183 -7.89 2.65 20.54
C ILE A 183 -8.43 1.74 21.66
N ILE A 184 -7.61 0.78 22.06
CA ILE A 184 -7.74 0.01 23.30
C ILE A 184 -6.69 0.50 24.30
N ASN A 185 -7.13 0.88 25.50
CA ASN A 185 -6.24 1.21 26.61
C ASN A 185 -6.20 0.03 27.58
N SER A 186 -4.99 -0.39 27.97
CA SER A 186 -4.83 -1.39 29.04
C SER A 186 -5.14 -0.84 30.44
N THR A 187 -5.19 0.49 30.61
CA THR A 187 -5.44 1.18 31.88
C THR A 187 -6.71 2.03 31.81
N LYS A 188 -7.57 1.92 32.84
CA LYS A 188 -8.95 2.47 32.86
C LYS A 188 -9.07 4.01 32.82
N ASN A 189 -7.96 4.76 32.93
CA ASN A 189 -8.00 6.22 33.16
C ASN A 189 -7.21 7.07 32.14
N GLU A 190 -6.69 6.48 31.06
CA GLU A 190 -6.06 7.27 30.00
C GLU A 190 -7.11 7.70 28.98
N GLY A 191 -7.22 9.00 28.68
CA GLY A 191 -8.05 9.52 27.59
C GLY A 191 -7.60 8.96 26.25
N LYS A 192 -8.52 8.99 25.27
CA LYS A 192 -8.33 8.43 23.93
C LYS A 192 -8.30 9.54 22.90
N ASN A 193 -7.24 10.35 22.90
CA ASN A 193 -7.12 11.51 22.02
C ASN A 193 -6.01 11.28 20.99
N MET A 194 -6.26 11.69 19.74
CA MET A 194 -5.28 11.58 18.66
C MET A 194 -5.02 12.92 17.98
N ALA A 195 -3.75 13.20 17.73
CA ALA A 195 -3.34 14.32 16.91
C ALA A 195 -2.76 13.80 15.58
N LEU A 196 -3.44 14.08 14.46
CA LEU A 196 -2.91 13.83 13.13
C LEU A 196 -1.91 14.94 12.75
N VAL A 197 -0.83 14.57 12.07
CA VAL A 197 0.25 15.51 11.74
C VAL A 197 0.46 15.55 10.23
N ARG A 198 0.60 16.75 9.66
CA ARG A 198 0.97 16.91 8.24
C ARG A 198 2.43 16.52 8.00
N LYS A 199 2.72 15.87 6.87
CA LYS A 199 4.11 15.67 6.45
C LYS A 199 4.64 17.03 6.00
N ALA A 200 5.66 17.55 6.69
CA ALA A 200 6.40 18.70 6.18
C ALA A 200 7.10 18.25 4.89
N ALA A 201 6.85 18.95 3.79
CA ALA A 201 7.59 18.72 2.55
C ALA A 201 9.03 19.16 2.78
N LYS A 202 9.97 18.22 2.88
CA LYS A 202 11.40 18.52 2.78
C LYS A 202 11.67 18.71 1.28
N ALA A 203 12.16 19.89 0.88
CA ALA A 203 12.59 20.11 -0.49
C ALA A 203 13.75 19.13 -0.76
N VAL A 204 13.53 18.14 -1.61
CA VAL A 204 14.61 17.29 -2.12
C VAL A 204 15.16 18.02 -3.34
N SER A 205 16.28 18.70 -3.16
CA SER A 205 17.09 19.19 -4.28
C SER A 205 17.63 17.99 -5.07
N PRO A 206 17.63 18.01 -6.40
CA PRO A 206 18.13 16.91 -7.21
C PRO A 206 19.66 16.87 -7.11
N THR A 207 20.20 16.09 -6.18
CA THR A 207 21.63 15.79 -6.14
C THR A 207 21.92 14.64 -7.09
N GLY A 208 22.65 14.96 -8.16
CA GLY A 208 23.10 14.02 -9.18
C GLY A 208 23.96 12.90 -8.61
N TYR A 209 23.93 11.77 -9.31
CA TYR A 209 24.77 10.62 -9.06
C TYR A 209 26.25 10.98 -9.22
N SER A 210 27.04 10.87 -8.14
CA SER A 210 28.48 10.73 -8.21
C SER A 210 28.91 9.53 -7.38
N SER A 211 29.44 8.52 -8.06
CA SER A 211 30.08 7.34 -7.48
C SER A 211 31.46 7.69 -6.93
N SER A 212 31.74 7.34 -5.68
CA SER A 212 33.11 7.17 -5.18
C SER A 212 33.16 6.09 -4.11
N ALA A 213 34.09 5.14 -4.28
CA ALA A 213 34.33 4.01 -3.39
C ALA A 213 35.35 4.33 -2.28
N SER A 214 35.23 3.63 -1.14
CA SER A 214 36.21 3.32 -0.06
C SER A 214 35.49 3.34 1.29
N SER A 215 35.83 2.60 2.36
CA SER A 215 36.67 1.44 2.65
C SER A 215 36.25 1.02 4.08
N SER A 216 36.39 -0.26 4.42
CA SER A 216 35.97 -0.87 5.69
C SER A 216 36.73 -0.38 6.93
N SER A 217 36.05 -0.17 8.08
CA SER A 217 36.44 -0.73 9.39
C SER A 217 35.40 -0.54 10.50
N SER A 218 35.29 -1.60 11.31
CA SER A 218 34.87 -1.69 12.73
C SER A 218 33.42 -1.44 13.15
N ALA A 219 32.94 -2.38 13.95
CA ALA A 219 31.61 -2.54 14.51
C ALA A 219 31.26 -1.47 15.55
N ASP A 220 30.14 -0.81 15.31
CA ASP A 220 29.22 -0.24 16.30
C ASP A 220 27.92 0.02 15.54
N PHE A 221 26.80 -0.64 15.87
CA PHE A 221 25.53 -0.47 15.16
C PHE A 221 24.92 0.90 15.50
N PRO A 222 24.86 1.87 14.57
CA PRO A 222 24.26 3.16 14.85
C PRO A 222 22.75 3.07 14.62
N ARG A 223 21.96 3.60 15.57
CA ARG A 223 20.50 3.79 15.40
C ARG A 223 20.24 4.63 14.14
N PRO A 224 19.30 4.22 13.26
CA PRO A 224 19.10 4.93 12.00
C PRO A 224 18.48 6.32 12.24
N SER A 225 19.18 7.36 11.79
CA SER A 225 18.63 8.70 11.61
C SER A 225 17.65 8.69 10.43
N GLN A 226 16.77 9.70 10.35
CA GLN A 226 15.66 9.76 9.39
C GLN A 226 16.06 9.65 7.90
N ASP A 227 17.34 9.82 7.56
CA ASP A 227 17.85 9.66 6.20
C ASP A 227 18.06 8.17 5.80
N ASN A 228 17.99 7.23 6.75
CA ASN A 228 18.13 5.79 6.49
C ASN A 228 16.80 5.09 6.12
N PHE A 229 15.65 5.75 6.32
CA PHE A 229 14.35 5.12 6.08
C PHE A 229 14.00 5.01 4.59
N ILE A 230 14.38 6.01 3.79
CA ILE A 230 14.20 5.96 2.33
C ILE A 230 15.07 4.86 1.74
N THR A 231 16.33 4.76 2.20
CA THR A 231 17.26 3.70 1.78
C THR A 231 16.76 2.31 2.16
N MET A 232 16.18 2.16 3.35
CA MET A 232 15.59 0.89 3.80
C MET A 232 14.35 0.50 2.97
N ILE A 233 13.52 1.48 2.60
CA ILE A 233 12.37 1.25 1.71
C ILE A 233 12.85 0.84 0.32
N GLU A 234 13.84 1.55 -0.24
CA GLU A 234 14.41 1.25 -1.55
C GLU A 234 15.08 -0.13 -1.59
N GLU A 235 15.78 -0.53 -0.52
CA GLU A 235 16.35 -1.87 -0.38
C GLU A 235 15.27 -2.96 -0.30
N GLU A 236 14.18 -2.72 0.42
CA GLU A 236 13.06 -3.66 0.48
C GLU A 236 12.32 -3.78 -0.85
N PHE A 237 12.14 -2.67 -1.59
CA PHE A 237 11.61 -2.74 -2.95
C PHE A 237 12.55 -3.49 -3.90
N ARG A 238 13.86 -3.26 -3.84
CA ARG A 238 14.84 -4.00 -4.65
C ARG A 238 14.84 -5.49 -4.34
N ARG A 239 14.73 -5.88 -3.07
CA ARG A 239 14.54 -7.30 -2.67
C ARG A 239 13.29 -7.91 -3.27
N ARG A 240 12.17 -7.17 -3.31
CA ARG A 240 10.91 -7.64 -3.89
C ARG A 240 11.04 -7.84 -5.39
N GLU A 241 11.69 -6.93 -6.10
CA GLU A 241 11.95 -7.08 -7.53
C GLU A 241 12.86 -8.28 -7.83
N GLU A 242 13.93 -8.47 -7.05
CA GLU A 242 14.80 -9.64 -7.20
C GLU A 242 14.09 -10.95 -6.89
N PHE A 243 13.24 -10.97 -5.86
CA PHE A 243 12.41 -12.13 -5.52
C PHE A 243 11.43 -12.44 -6.65
N ASN A 244 10.73 -11.44 -7.19
CA ASN A 244 9.82 -11.62 -8.31
C ASN A 244 10.56 -12.13 -9.55
N ARG A 245 11.72 -11.58 -9.87
CA ARG A 245 12.57 -12.06 -10.98
C ARG A 245 12.98 -13.53 -10.80
N GLN A 246 13.37 -13.92 -9.59
CA GLN A 246 13.69 -15.32 -9.29
C GLN A 246 12.48 -16.24 -9.40
N MET A 247 11.30 -15.77 -8.99
CA MET A 247 10.05 -16.51 -9.14
C MET A 247 9.68 -16.69 -10.62
N ASP A 248 9.83 -15.64 -11.43
CA ASP A 248 9.58 -15.70 -12.88
C ASP A 248 10.55 -16.65 -13.58
N GLU A 249 11.83 -16.65 -13.20
CA GLU A 249 12.82 -17.59 -13.72
C GLU A 249 12.49 -19.04 -13.35
N LYS A 250 12.09 -19.28 -12.09
CA LYS A 250 11.64 -20.60 -11.63
C LYS A 250 10.39 -21.05 -12.39
N MET A 251 9.42 -20.15 -12.59
CA MET A 251 8.22 -20.44 -13.36
C MET A 251 8.54 -20.75 -14.82
N GLY A 252 9.43 -19.98 -15.46
CA GLY A 252 9.90 -20.27 -16.82
C GLY A 252 10.59 -21.63 -16.95
N ASN A 253 11.39 -22.02 -15.96
CA ASN A 253 12.04 -23.34 -15.92
C ASN A 253 11.02 -24.48 -15.74
N ILE A 254 9.98 -24.26 -14.93
CA ILE A 254 8.87 -25.22 -14.77
C ILE A 254 8.10 -25.36 -16.08
N THR A 255 7.75 -24.25 -16.76
CA THR A 255 7.07 -24.28 -18.06
C THR A 255 7.88 -25.02 -19.12
N LYS A 256 9.21 -24.84 -19.17
CA LYS A 256 10.09 -25.60 -20.07
C LYS A 256 10.08 -27.09 -19.77
N LYS A 257 10.09 -27.48 -18.49
CA LYS A 257 9.99 -28.91 -18.10
C LYS A 257 8.66 -29.53 -18.50
N ILE A 258 7.55 -28.81 -18.30
CA ILE A 258 6.21 -29.28 -18.71
C ILE A 258 6.18 -29.49 -20.22
N ARG A 259 6.65 -28.51 -21.01
CA ARG A 259 6.71 -28.64 -22.47
C ARG A 259 7.59 -29.81 -22.93
N GLY A 260 8.73 -30.03 -22.28
CA GLY A 260 9.60 -31.18 -22.58
C GLY A 260 8.96 -32.54 -22.27
N ILE A 261 8.11 -32.60 -21.23
CA ILE A 261 7.33 -33.80 -20.91
C ILE A 261 6.23 -34.01 -21.97
N ASP A 262 5.53 -32.96 -22.40
CA ASP A 262 4.52 -33.05 -23.45
C ASP A 262 5.11 -33.49 -24.81
N ASP A 263 6.31 -32.98 -25.16
CA ASP A 263 7.07 -33.41 -26.33
C ASP A 263 7.50 -34.88 -26.23
N HIS A 264 7.82 -35.36 -25.04
CA HIS A 264 8.14 -36.77 -24.80
C HIS A 264 6.89 -37.66 -24.90
N ILE A 265 5.75 -37.22 -24.35
CA ILE A 265 4.48 -37.95 -24.40
C ILE A 265 3.98 -38.06 -25.84
N SER A 266 4.09 -36.99 -26.63
CA SER A 266 3.68 -36.99 -28.04
C SER A 266 4.54 -37.91 -28.91
N ARG A 267 5.86 -37.99 -28.65
CA ARG A 267 6.75 -38.95 -29.34
C ARG A 267 6.44 -40.41 -29.00
N VAL A 268 6.08 -40.70 -27.75
CA VAL A 268 5.69 -42.07 -27.34
C VAL A 268 4.35 -42.46 -28.00
N LYS A 269 3.36 -41.57 -28.02
CA LYS A 269 2.07 -41.81 -28.69
C LYS A 269 2.20 -41.95 -30.21
N GLY A 270 3.05 -41.15 -30.86
CA GLY A 270 3.31 -41.29 -32.29
C GLY A 270 4.11 -42.55 -32.66
N GLY A 271 4.77 -43.20 -31.69
CA GLY A 271 5.46 -44.48 -31.89
C GLY A 271 4.53 -45.69 -31.81
N GLU A 272 3.40 -45.60 -31.09
CA GLU A 272 2.39 -46.66 -31.00
C GLU A 272 1.56 -46.79 -32.29
N GLU A 273 1.28 -45.69 -33.00
CA GLU A 273 0.54 -45.73 -34.28
C GLU A 273 1.31 -46.40 -35.45
N VAL A 274 2.64 -46.56 -35.34
CA VAL A 274 3.46 -47.20 -36.38
C VAL A 274 3.49 -48.73 -36.23
N PHE A 275 3.13 -49.27 -35.06
CA PHE A 275 3.16 -50.72 -34.79
C PHE A 275 1.80 -51.44 -34.99
N GLU A 276 0.70 -50.72 -35.16
CA GLU A 276 -0.62 -51.32 -35.47
C GLU A 276 -0.94 -51.40 -36.98
N GLY A 277 0.01 -51.03 -37.86
CA GLY A 277 -0.17 -50.96 -39.31
C GLY A 277 0.74 -51.90 -40.11
N SER A 278 0.99 -53.13 -39.67
CA SER A 278 1.69 -54.18 -40.44
C SER A 278 1.10 -55.55 -40.22
#